data_AF-A0A967SAP4-F1
#
_entry.id   AF-A0A967SAP4-F1
#
_cell.length_a   1.000
_cell.length_b   1.000
_cell.length_c   1.000
_cell.angle_alpha   90.00
_cell.angle_beta   90.00
_cell.angle_gamma   90.00
#
_symmetry.space_group_name_H-M   'P 1'
#
loop_
_entity.id
_entity.type
_entity.pdbx_description
1 polymer ?
#
loop_
_entity_poly.entity_id
_entity_poly.type
_entity_poly.pdbx_seq_one_letter_code
_entity_poly.pdbx_strand_id
1 'polypeptide(L)'
;RSDLETDETEPIVPRAEPGEPPLRGQWLAHFILSPHDPDVLYHGMQYVFRSPDRGETWERISPDLSHNDPDRLGDIQFQTITALAESPLAEGLLYAG
;
A
#
# COMPACT_ATOMS: atom_id res chain seq x y z
N ARG A 1 4.41 12.67 3.48
CA ARG A 1 5.77 12.94 3.95
C ARG A 1 5.91 14.44 4.08
N SER A 2 6.41 14.92 5.21
CA SER A 2 6.65 16.35 5.43
C SER A 2 8.13 16.57 5.68
N ASP A 3 8.71 17.50 4.95
CA ASP A 3 10.04 18.03 5.21
C ASP A 3 9.89 19.18 6.23
N LEU A 4 10.59 19.05 7.36
CA LEU A 4 10.46 20.02 8.46
C LEU A 4 11.38 21.24 8.29
N GLU A 5 12.39 21.16 7.40
CA GLU A 5 13.27 22.26 7.08
C GLU A 5 12.62 23.19 6.05
N THR A 6 11.93 22.61 5.05
CA THR A 6 11.26 23.37 3.98
C THR A 6 9.77 23.63 4.21
N ASP A 7 9.15 22.95 5.20
CA ASP A 7 7.70 22.93 5.45
C ASP A 7 6.88 22.38 4.26
N GLU A 8 7.53 21.65 3.35
CA GLU A 8 6.86 21.02 2.21
C GLU A 8 6.25 19.68 2.60
N THR A 9 5.05 19.39 2.08
CA THR A 9 4.35 18.13 2.32
C THR A 9 3.93 17.48 1.01
N GLU A 10 4.32 16.22 0.85
CA GLU A 10 4.00 15.40 -0.32
C GLU A 10 3.20 14.15 0.08
N PRO A 11 2.14 13.79 -0.67
CA PRO A 11 1.41 12.56 -0.44
C PRO A 11 2.25 11.35 -0.90
N ILE A 12 2.39 10.36 -0.02
CA ILE A 12 3.16 9.12 -0.27
C ILE A 12 2.22 7.92 -0.48
N VAL A 13 1.19 8.10 -1.29
CA VAL A 13 0.22 7.04 -1.60
C VAL A 13 0.48 6.46 -2.99
N PRO A 14 0.45 5.12 -3.16
CA PRO A 14 0.48 4.49 -4.47
C PRO A 14 -0.60 5.05 -5.40
N ARG A 15 -0.30 5.12 -6.70
CA ARG A 15 -1.22 5.56 -7.75
C ARG A 15 -1.45 4.44 -8.75
N ALA A 16 -2.63 4.42 -9.35
CA ALA A 16 -2.91 3.54 -10.47
C ALA A 16 -2.07 3.94 -11.69
N GLU A 17 -1.65 2.96 -12.47
CA GLU A 17 -0.96 3.22 -13.74
C GLU A 17 -1.90 3.91 -14.74
N PRO A 18 -1.38 4.68 -15.71
CA PRO A 18 -2.20 5.32 -16.73
C PRO A 18 -3.08 4.32 -17.49
N GLY A 19 -4.39 4.50 -17.40
CA GLY A 19 -5.38 3.63 -18.04
C GLY A 19 -5.91 2.48 -17.18
N GLU A 20 -5.39 2.28 -15.97
CA GLU A 20 -5.99 1.36 -15.00
C GLU A 20 -7.15 2.03 -14.23
N PRO A 21 -8.13 1.24 -13.74
CA PRO A 21 -9.13 1.74 -12.81
C PRO A 21 -8.51 2.30 -11.53
N PRO A 22 -9.19 3.20 -10.81
CA PRO A 22 -8.73 3.69 -9.51
C PRO A 22 -8.44 2.54 -8.53
N LEU A 23 -7.41 2.73 -7.71
CA LEU A 23 -7.09 1.77 -6.66
C LEU A 23 -8.22 1.71 -5.61
N ARG A 24 -8.44 0.52 -5.05
CA ARG A 24 -9.45 0.29 -4.02
C ARG A 24 -8.74 0.15 -2.68
N GLY A 25 -9.02 1.03 -1.72
CA GLY A 25 -8.41 1.02 -0.40
C GLY A 25 -9.45 1.08 0.70
N GLN A 26 -9.05 0.79 1.94
CA GLN A 26 -9.86 1.18 3.11
C GLN A 26 -9.64 2.65 3.45
N TRP A 27 -10.54 3.23 4.25
CA TRP A 27 -10.32 4.57 4.81
C TRP A 27 -9.06 4.63 5.68
N LEU A 28 -8.75 3.53 6.38
CA LEU A 28 -7.46 3.26 7.00
C LEU A 28 -6.68 2.27 6.14
N ALA A 29 -6.07 2.75 5.06
CA ALA A 29 -5.20 1.92 4.24
C ALA A 29 -3.90 1.62 5.01
N HIS A 30 -3.60 0.34 5.17
CA HIS A 30 -2.51 -0.12 6.03
C HIS A 30 -1.18 0.09 5.31
N PHE A 31 -0.28 0.85 5.93
CA PHE A 31 1.11 0.91 5.52
C PHE A 31 2.02 0.51 6.68
N ILE A 32 3.16 -0.05 6.37
CA ILE A 32 4.19 -0.44 7.33
C ILE A 32 5.57 0.00 6.83
N LEU A 33 6.49 0.26 7.75
CA LEU A 33 7.92 0.33 7.45
C LEU A 33 8.49 -1.09 7.53
N SER A 34 9.50 -1.37 6.71
CA SER A 34 10.25 -2.61 6.88
C SER A 34 10.99 -2.61 8.23
N PRO A 35 11.02 -3.72 8.97
CA PRO A 35 11.91 -3.87 10.12
C PRO A 35 13.37 -4.10 9.71
N HIS A 36 13.65 -4.32 8.41
CA HIS A 36 15.00 -4.55 7.88
C HIS A 36 15.62 -3.30 7.27
N ASP A 37 14.80 -2.43 6.69
CA ASP A 37 15.24 -1.19 6.04
C ASP A 37 14.24 -0.04 6.29
N PRO A 38 14.62 1.01 7.05
CA PRO A 38 13.72 2.13 7.34
C PRO A 38 13.33 2.98 6.12
N ASP A 39 14.03 2.83 4.99
CA ASP A 39 13.68 3.51 3.75
C ASP A 39 12.60 2.75 2.96
N VAL A 40 12.37 1.47 3.28
CA VAL A 40 11.38 0.63 2.60
C VAL A 40 10.00 0.76 3.26
N LEU A 41 9.01 1.13 2.45
CA LEU A 41 7.60 1.14 2.84
C LEU A 41 6.83 0.07 2.09
N TYR A 42 5.84 -0.52 2.77
CA TYR A 42 4.81 -1.32 2.13
C TYR A 42 3.45 -0.71 2.36
N HIS A 43 2.57 -0.78 1.37
CA HIS A 43 1.22 -0.23 1.44
C HIS A 43 0.19 -1.22 0.89
N GLY A 44 -0.84 -1.50 1.68
CA GLY A 44 -1.94 -2.39 1.34
C GLY A 44 -3.15 -1.63 0.79
N MET A 45 -3.59 -2.02 -0.41
CA MET A 45 -4.85 -1.64 -1.03
C MET A 45 -5.59 -2.92 -1.45
N GLN A 46 -6.12 -3.04 -2.66
CA GLN A 46 -6.43 -4.37 -3.21
C GLN A 46 -5.15 -5.13 -3.61
N TYR A 47 -4.07 -4.39 -3.82
CA TYR A 47 -2.71 -4.89 -4.09
C TYR A 47 -1.78 -4.53 -2.93
N VAL A 48 -0.65 -5.24 -2.82
CA VAL A 48 0.49 -4.81 -2.03
C VAL A 48 1.43 -4.01 -2.91
N PHE A 49 1.79 -2.82 -2.44
CA PHE A 49 2.80 -1.96 -3.05
C PHE A 49 4.04 -1.89 -2.17
N ARG A 50 5.20 -1.77 -2.79
CA ARG A 50 6.50 -1.54 -2.15
C ARG A 50 7.07 -0.23 -2.65
N SER A 51 7.63 0.57 -1.76
CA SER A 51 8.48 1.72 -2.09
C SER A 51 9.86 1.48 -1.47
N PRO A 52 10.95 1.53 -2.26
CA PRO A 52 12.32 1.43 -1.74
C PRO A 52 12.90 2.78 -1.27
N ASP A 53 12.14 3.86 -1.42
CA ASP A 53 12.63 5.25 -1.35
C ASP A 53 11.67 6.14 -0.56
N ARG A 54 11.20 5.66 0.58
CA ARG A 54 10.39 6.42 1.55
C ARG A 54 9.08 6.99 0.96
N GLY A 55 8.56 6.32 -0.06
CA GLY A 55 7.28 6.64 -0.71
C GLY A 55 7.39 7.52 -1.95
N GLU A 56 8.60 7.77 -2.48
CA GLU A 56 8.80 8.56 -3.71
C GLU A 56 8.35 7.78 -4.95
N THR A 57 8.70 6.51 -5.03
CA THR A 57 8.26 5.58 -6.08
C THR A 57 7.58 4.36 -5.49
N TRP A 58 6.63 3.80 -6.24
CA TRP A 58 5.84 2.64 -5.81
C TRP A 58 5.84 1.57 -6.89
N GLU A 59 6.07 0.34 -6.47
CA GLU A 59 5.98 -0.87 -7.30
C GLU A 59 4.84 -1.75 -6.78
N ARG A 60 3.97 -2.22 -7.68
CA ARG A 60 2.96 -3.25 -7.36
C ARG A 60 3.64 -4.62 -7.30
N ILE A 61 3.67 -5.24 -6.12
CA ILE A 61 4.38 -6.52 -5.90
C ILE A 61 3.44 -7.72 -5.72
N SER A 62 2.12 -7.51 -5.84
CA SER A 62 1.13 -8.59 -5.75
C SER A 62 0.06 -8.50 -6.85
N PRO A 63 -0.61 -9.62 -7.17
CA PRO A 63 -1.92 -9.57 -7.83
C PRO A 63 -2.99 -8.99 -6.90
N ASP A 64 -4.22 -8.87 -7.39
CA ASP A 64 -5.36 -8.48 -6.55
C ASP A 64 -5.57 -9.57 -5.49
N LEU A 65 -5.39 -9.20 -4.22
CA LEU A 65 -5.55 -10.10 -3.08
C LEU A 65 -6.96 -10.03 -2.47
N SER A 66 -7.86 -9.31 -3.12
CA SER A 66 -9.24 -9.14 -2.66
C SER A 66 -10.21 -10.01 -3.45
N HIS A 67 -11.42 -10.21 -2.88
CA HIS A 67 -12.45 -11.01 -3.55
C HIS A 67 -13.05 -10.30 -4.77
N ASN A 68 -13.07 -8.96 -4.74
CA ASN A 68 -13.56 -8.08 -5.81
C ASN A 68 -14.87 -8.54 -6.46
N ASP A 69 -15.85 -8.99 -5.66
CA ASP A 69 -17.17 -9.42 -6.14
C ASP A 69 -18.01 -8.20 -6.52
N PRO A 70 -18.28 -7.96 -7.82
CA PRO A 70 -18.99 -6.77 -8.30
C PRO A 70 -20.42 -6.65 -7.77
N ASP A 71 -21.08 -7.78 -7.51
CA ASP A 71 -22.46 -7.82 -7.01
C ASP A 71 -22.54 -7.44 -5.52
N ARG A 72 -21.38 -7.41 -4.86
CA ARG A 72 -21.20 -7.04 -3.46
C ARG A 72 -20.37 -5.78 -3.31
N LEU A 73 -20.24 -4.94 -4.33
CA LEU A 73 -19.63 -3.62 -4.13
C LEU A 73 -20.67 -2.64 -3.59
N GLY A 74 -20.26 -1.79 -2.66
CA GLY A 74 -21.10 -0.75 -2.07
C GLY A 74 -20.43 0.62 -2.13
N ASP A 75 -21.12 1.62 -1.59
CA ASP A 75 -20.64 3.02 -1.56
C ASP A 75 -19.37 3.18 -0.71
N ILE A 76 -19.25 2.38 0.36
CA ILE A 76 -18.02 2.28 1.17
C ILE A 76 -17.13 1.22 0.53
N GLN A 77 -15.84 1.52 0.32
CA GLN A 77 -14.89 0.55 -0.19
C GLN A 77 -14.67 -0.57 0.84
N PHE A 78 -15.07 -1.79 0.51
CA PHE A 78 -14.72 -3.03 1.22
C PHE A 78 -14.20 -4.06 0.22
N GLN A 79 -13.69 -5.20 0.70
CA GLN A 79 -12.93 -6.17 -0.11
C GLN A 79 -11.60 -5.58 -0.58
N THR A 80 -10.74 -5.25 0.38
CA THR A 80 -9.34 -4.80 0.19
C THR A 80 -8.51 -5.34 1.35
N ILE A 81 -7.19 -5.21 1.28
CA ILE A 81 -6.29 -5.61 2.37
C ILE A 81 -6.58 -4.75 3.60
N THR A 82 -6.75 -5.42 4.74
CA THR A 82 -7.05 -4.86 6.06
C THR A 82 -5.96 -5.10 7.09
N ALA A 83 -4.95 -5.91 6.77
CA ALA A 83 -3.78 -6.14 7.60
C ALA A 83 -2.56 -6.40 6.71
N LEU A 84 -1.42 -5.85 7.10
CA LEU A 84 -0.15 -6.02 6.41
C LEU A 84 0.97 -6.16 7.43
N ALA A 85 1.84 -7.16 7.26
CA ALA A 85 3.00 -7.39 8.10
C ALA A 85 4.17 -7.94 7.28
N GLU A 86 5.39 -7.48 7.60
CA GLU A 86 6.62 -8.10 7.12
C GLU A 86 7.23 -8.96 8.23
N SER A 87 7.77 -10.12 7.85
CA SER A 87 8.48 -11.00 8.77
C SER A 87 9.73 -10.32 9.32
N PRO A 88 9.92 -10.23 10.65
CA PRO A 88 11.17 -9.73 11.22
C PRO A 88 12.33 -10.72 11.07
N LEU A 89 12.07 -11.94 10.61
CA LEU A 89 13.08 -13.00 10.45
C LEU A 89 13.53 -13.18 8.99
N ALA A 90 12.79 -12.62 8.04
CA ALA A 90 13.07 -12.77 6.62
C ALA A 90 12.59 -11.54 5.86
N GLU A 91 13.53 -10.78 5.31
CA GLU A 91 13.25 -9.62 4.47
C GLU A 91 12.42 -10.00 3.24
N GLY A 92 11.44 -9.19 2.90
CA GLY A 92 10.55 -9.38 1.75
C GLY A 92 9.46 -10.45 1.94
N LEU A 93 9.47 -11.18 3.06
CA LEU A 93 8.37 -12.11 3.38
C LEU A 93 7.21 -11.34 4.00
N LEU A 94 6.13 -11.17 3.22
CA LEU A 94 4.96 -10.40 3.60
C LEU A 94 3.74 -11.30 3.87
N TYR A 95 2.93 -10.90 4.84
CA TYR A 95 1.62 -11.44 5.14
C TYR A 95 0.58 -10.33 4.93
N ALA A 96 -0.48 -10.63 4.19
CA ALA A 96 -1.58 -9.71 3.92
C ALA A 96 -2.93 -10.42 4.16
N GLY A 97 -3.90 -9.70 4.72
CA GLY A 97 -5.26 -10.20 5.01
C GLY A 97 -6.28 -9.08 5.10
#